data_AF-A0A2T1DKE2-F1
#
_entry.id   AF-A0A2T1DKE2-F1
#
_cell.length_a   1.000
_cell.length_b   1.000
_cell.length_c   1.000
_cell.angle_alpha   90.00
_cell.angle_beta   90.00
_cell.angle_gamma   90.00
#
_symmetry.space_group_name_H-M   'P 1'
#
loop_
_entity.id
_entity.type
_entity.pdbx_description
1 polymer ?
#
loop_
_entity_poly.entity_id
_entity_poly.type
_entity_poly.pdbx_seq_one_letter_code
_entity_poly.pdbx_strand_id
1 'polypeptide(L)'
;MAIQLKVTQSTIFKQTTEQSSQIPDEDKVAIAAGKSFDVHSWKLVDQNHISIALLKDFLGNPPRNTWYAHIPDIQLIKPASLKVTQNTIFKQSTADSSQVTAPYKVAVAAGQVFNLQSWATANNNHFKITLASGSLGDPPRNTWYVYAPHMQFINQQPQTIAIDQPPPPSGGLPRTKQLNVPHKSQLDNALNPTGACNVTSLAMVIAYFQIKGSTGVGQLEDEIYAHMEDRGLVRGNPEDLSQTAYDYGLIDDFTYRGSLFDIRKAIAEGRPCIIHGNFTSFGHIIVVRGYDPYGFFVNDPYGEWTSSGYRTDLSGENLHYSNTLIQSKCSPEGEDYIWLHRFAKR
;
A
#
# COMPACT_ATOMS: atom_id res chain seq x y z
N MET A 1 17.07 8.80 18.60
CA MET A 1 16.26 7.58 18.35
C MET A 1 16.54 7.13 16.93
N ALA A 2 16.73 5.84 16.69
CA ALA A 2 16.97 5.33 15.34
C ALA A 2 15.67 5.43 14.53
N ILE A 3 15.74 6.01 13.34
CA ILE A 3 14.66 6.02 12.35
C ILE A 3 15.04 5.01 11.27
N GLN A 4 14.09 4.22 10.81
CA GLN A 4 14.25 3.38 9.63
C GLN A 4 13.42 3.93 8.49
N LEU A 5 14.00 3.89 7.29
CA LEU A 5 13.26 4.08 6.05
C LEU A 5 12.98 2.70 5.46
N LYS A 6 11.70 2.38 5.29
CA LYS A 6 11.23 1.19 4.59
C LYS A 6 10.76 1.58 3.19
N VAL A 7 11.24 0.87 2.18
CA VAL A 7 10.78 1.01 0.79
C VAL A 7 9.53 0.15 0.60
N THR A 8 8.40 0.78 0.36
CA THR A 8 7.09 0.09 0.21
C THR A 8 6.80 -0.26 -1.25
N GLN A 9 7.37 0.48 -2.19
CA GLN A 9 7.31 0.21 -3.64
C GLN A 9 8.72 0.35 -4.24
N SER A 10 9.05 -0.48 -5.25
CA SER A 10 10.36 -0.37 -5.91
C SER A 10 10.52 1.02 -6.50
N THR A 11 11.62 1.69 -6.18
CA THR A 11 11.82 3.11 -6.47
C THR A 11 13.27 3.39 -6.84
N ILE A 12 13.55 4.63 -7.20
CA ILE A 12 14.89 5.11 -7.51
C ILE A 12 15.25 6.18 -6.49
N PHE A 13 16.33 5.93 -5.74
CA PHE A 13 16.97 6.98 -4.95
C PHE A 13 17.86 7.79 -5.86
N LYS A 14 17.80 9.12 -5.74
CA LYS A 14 18.44 10.06 -6.68
C LYS A 14 19.33 11.07 -5.95
N GLN A 15 20.30 11.67 -6.64
CA GLN A 15 21.09 12.79 -6.11
C GLN A 15 20.41 14.16 -6.30
N THR A 16 19.32 14.21 -7.05
CA THR A 16 18.46 15.39 -7.24
C THR A 16 16.98 15.00 -7.19
N THR A 17 16.08 15.98 -7.24
CA THR A 17 14.62 15.74 -7.34
C THR A 17 14.14 15.62 -8.79
N GLU A 18 15.02 15.78 -9.77
CA GLU A 18 14.71 15.68 -11.21
C GLU A 18 14.24 14.26 -11.60
N GLN A 19 13.67 14.13 -12.80
CA GLN A 19 13.22 12.84 -13.30
C GLN A 19 14.41 11.89 -13.47
N SER A 20 14.23 10.61 -13.11
CA SER A 20 15.31 9.61 -13.17
C SER A 20 15.87 9.39 -14.58
N SER A 21 15.07 9.68 -15.61
CA SER A 21 15.47 9.63 -17.03
C SER A 21 16.38 10.79 -17.44
N GLN A 22 16.41 11.87 -16.65
CA GLN A 22 17.18 13.08 -16.95
C GLN A 22 18.52 13.14 -16.21
N ILE A 23 18.76 12.21 -15.27
CA ILE A 23 19.98 12.17 -14.47
C ILE A 23 20.88 10.99 -14.87
N PRO A 24 22.23 11.17 -14.81
CA PRO A 24 23.19 10.10 -15.07
C PRO A 24 23.01 8.88 -14.16
N ASP A 25 23.44 7.70 -14.62
CA ASP A 25 23.35 6.45 -13.87
C ASP A 25 24.12 6.47 -12.54
N GLU A 26 25.19 7.25 -12.44
CA GLU A 26 25.98 7.44 -11.21
C GLU A 26 25.24 8.24 -10.11
N ASP A 27 24.21 8.99 -10.50
CA ASP A 27 23.40 9.85 -9.62
C ASP A 27 22.06 9.21 -9.24
N LYS A 28 21.86 7.94 -9.59
CA LYS A 28 20.66 7.18 -9.23
C LYS A 28 20.97 5.75 -8.82
N VAL A 29 20.13 5.19 -7.98
CA VAL A 29 20.22 3.79 -7.58
C VAL A 29 18.82 3.20 -7.42
N ALA A 30 18.57 2.08 -8.11
CA ALA A 30 17.32 1.36 -8.01
C ALA A 30 17.25 0.58 -6.69
N ILE A 31 16.13 0.72 -5.98
CA ILE A 31 15.90 0.09 -4.69
C ILE A 31 14.60 -0.72 -4.78
N ALA A 32 14.70 -2.01 -4.54
CA ALA A 32 13.55 -2.90 -4.56
C ALA A 32 12.61 -2.66 -3.36
N ALA A 33 11.31 -2.89 -3.58
CA ALA A 33 10.31 -2.95 -2.51
C ALA A 33 10.73 -3.92 -1.39
N GLY A 34 10.39 -3.57 -0.15
CA GLY A 34 10.70 -4.35 1.06
C GLY A 34 12.07 -4.06 1.68
N LYS A 35 12.98 -3.36 0.98
CA LYS A 35 14.27 -2.94 1.56
C LYS A 35 14.06 -1.95 2.70
N SER A 36 14.91 -2.01 3.72
CA SER A 36 14.89 -1.10 4.87
C SER A 36 16.30 -0.61 5.19
N PHE A 37 16.43 0.66 5.59
CA PHE A 37 17.71 1.30 5.90
C PHE A 37 17.62 2.05 7.23
N ASP A 38 18.69 1.98 8.02
CA ASP A 38 18.83 2.84 9.20
C ASP A 38 19.19 4.26 8.74
N VAL A 39 18.39 5.25 9.13
CA VAL A 39 18.53 6.65 8.72
C VAL A 39 19.17 7.45 9.85
N HIS A 40 20.27 8.14 9.53
CA HIS A 40 20.91 9.10 10.42
C HIS A 40 20.09 10.38 10.54
N SER A 41 19.68 10.94 9.41
CA SER A 41 18.87 12.16 9.34
C SER A 41 18.01 12.16 8.08
N TRP A 42 16.90 12.88 8.12
CA TRP A 42 16.09 13.16 6.94
C TRP A 42 15.53 14.58 7.01
N LYS A 43 15.18 15.14 5.85
CA LYS A 43 14.49 16.42 5.73
C LYS A 43 13.51 16.38 4.58
N LEU A 44 12.36 17.03 4.74
CA LEU A 44 11.47 17.30 3.63
C LEU A 44 12.14 18.25 2.64
N VAL A 45 12.03 17.95 1.35
CA VAL A 45 12.64 18.73 0.27
C VAL A 45 11.55 19.45 -0.53
N ASP A 46 10.55 18.69 -0.97
CA ASP A 46 9.42 19.20 -1.72
C ASP A 46 8.15 18.37 -1.41
N GLN A 47 7.10 18.54 -2.22
CA GLN A 47 5.83 17.83 -2.03
C GLN A 47 5.93 16.31 -2.12
N ASN A 48 6.95 15.77 -2.79
CA ASN A 48 7.09 14.36 -3.16
C ASN A 48 8.42 13.76 -2.74
N HIS A 49 9.42 14.53 -2.30
CA HIS A 49 10.73 14.01 -1.91
C HIS A 49 11.14 14.42 -0.49
N ILE A 50 11.80 13.48 0.19
CA ILE A 50 12.68 13.77 1.32
C ILE A 50 14.13 13.56 0.90
N SER A 51 15.04 14.31 1.51
CA SER A 51 16.46 13.98 1.51
C SER A 51 16.75 13.13 2.75
N ILE A 52 17.47 12.03 2.56
CA ILE A 52 17.87 11.08 3.61
C ILE A 52 19.39 10.99 3.65
N ALA A 53 19.94 10.81 4.85
CA ALA A 53 21.31 10.37 5.07
C ALA A 53 21.26 9.02 5.79
N LEU A 54 21.77 7.97 5.15
CA LEU A 54 21.85 6.62 5.68
C LEU A 54 22.95 6.56 6.75
N LEU A 55 22.71 5.75 7.79
CA LEU A 55 23.59 5.69 8.96
C LEU A 55 24.85 4.86 8.69
N LYS A 56 24.72 3.70 8.04
CA LYS A 56 25.83 2.75 7.81
C LYS A 56 25.90 2.23 6.37
N ASP A 57 24.88 2.50 5.57
CA ASP A 57 24.78 1.99 4.21
C ASP A 57 25.29 3.02 3.21
N PHE A 58 26.01 2.54 2.20
CA PHE A 58 26.39 3.30 1.02
C PHE A 58 25.80 2.59 -0.19
N LEU A 59 25.12 3.36 -1.03
CA LEU A 59 24.42 2.86 -2.21
C LEU A 59 25.02 3.49 -3.47
N GLY A 60 24.71 2.89 -4.62
CA GLY A 60 25.14 3.41 -5.92
C GLY A 60 26.64 3.24 -6.21
N ASN A 61 27.04 3.75 -7.37
CA ASN A 61 28.43 3.83 -7.80
C ASN A 61 28.65 5.20 -8.48
N PRO A 62 29.39 6.14 -7.86
CA PRO A 62 30.19 5.97 -6.65
C PRO A 62 29.31 5.76 -5.39
N PRO A 63 29.85 5.07 -4.36
CA PRO A 63 29.11 4.80 -3.13
C PRO A 63 28.80 6.08 -2.37
N ARG A 64 27.51 6.34 -2.09
CA ARG A 64 27.01 7.52 -1.37
C ARG A 64 26.02 7.12 -0.29
N ASN A 65 25.98 7.88 0.80
CA ASN A 65 25.03 7.66 1.90
C ASN A 65 23.86 8.67 1.91
N THR A 66 23.90 9.71 1.07
CA THR A 66 22.85 10.74 1.02
C THR A 66 22.08 10.63 -0.29
N TRP A 67 20.74 10.65 -0.21
CA TRP A 67 19.85 10.44 -1.35
C TRP A 67 18.56 11.25 -1.21
N TYR A 68 17.90 11.54 -2.33
CA TYR A 68 16.50 11.96 -2.38
C TYR A 68 15.63 10.72 -2.61
N ALA A 69 14.64 10.53 -1.74
CA ALA A 69 13.70 9.42 -1.77
C ALA A 69 12.29 9.93 -2.04
N HIS A 70 11.58 9.26 -2.94
CA HIS A 70 10.20 9.58 -3.31
C HIS A 70 9.25 9.13 -2.19
N ILE A 71 8.59 10.09 -1.54
CA ILE A 71 7.73 9.90 -0.36
C ILE A 71 6.64 8.83 -0.57
N PRO A 72 5.93 8.80 -1.71
CA PRO A 72 4.96 7.74 -1.99
C PRO A 72 5.53 6.32 -2.06
N ASP A 73 6.83 6.13 -2.18
CA ASP A 73 7.42 4.79 -2.30
C ASP A 73 8.10 4.33 -1.01
N ILE A 74 8.04 5.15 0.04
CA ILE A 74 8.74 4.92 1.30
C ILE A 74 7.84 5.15 2.52
N GLN A 75 8.30 4.63 3.66
CA GLN A 75 7.71 4.87 4.96
C GLN A 75 8.83 5.08 5.98
N LEU A 76 8.75 6.17 6.74
CA LEU A 76 9.63 6.38 7.89
C LEU A 76 9.02 5.71 9.13
N ILE A 77 9.84 4.97 9.87
CA ILE A 77 9.39 4.15 10.99
C ILE A 77 10.34 4.36 12.17
N LYS A 78 9.80 4.55 13.36
CA LYS A 78 10.53 4.29 14.61
C LYS A 78 10.37 2.81 14.92
N PRO A 79 11.43 1.99 14.86
CA PRO A 79 11.30 0.57 15.10
C PRO A 79 10.89 0.29 16.56
N ALA A 80 10.43 -0.93 16.81
CA ALA A 80 10.39 -1.45 18.17
C ALA A 80 11.83 -1.49 18.71
N SER A 81 12.04 -0.99 19.92
CA SER A 81 13.37 -0.86 20.49
C SER A 81 13.31 -1.00 22.01
N LEU A 82 14.38 -1.53 22.57
CA LEU A 82 14.61 -1.53 24.02
C LEU A 82 15.91 -0.83 24.37
N LYS A 83 15.97 -0.32 25.59
CA LYS A 83 17.19 0.18 26.24
C LYS A 83 17.51 -0.73 27.41
N VAL A 84 18.78 -1.12 27.51
CA VAL A 84 19.31 -1.78 28.71
C VAL A 84 19.53 -0.72 29.78
N THR A 85 18.87 -0.87 30.93
CA THR A 85 18.90 0.12 32.02
C THR A 85 19.95 -0.23 33.07
N GLN A 86 20.39 -1.49 33.13
CA GLN A 86 21.43 -1.99 34.03
C GLN A 86 22.32 -3.00 33.31
N ASN A 87 23.61 -3.09 33.70
CA ASN A 87 24.52 -4.11 33.16
C ASN A 87 23.89 -5.49 33.34
N THR A 88 23.81 -6.26 32.26
CA THR A 88 23.05 -7.51 32.24
C THR A 88 23.69 -8.54 31.32
N ILE A 89 23.18 -9.76 31.36
CA ILE A 89 23.60 -10.86 30.52
C ILE A 89 22.43 -11.27 29.63
N PHE A 90 22.61 -11.14 28.32
CA PHE A 90 21.70 -11.73 27.34
C PHE A 90 22.05 -13.20 27.19
N LYS A 91 21.04 -14.08 27.15
CA LYS A 91 21.24 -15.54 27.22
C LYS A 91 20.49 -16.27 26.10
N GLN A 92 20.89 -17.50 25.78
CA GLN A 92 20.14 -18.38 24.87
C GLN A 92 19.06 -19.20 25.58
N SER A 93 18.87 -19.01 26.89
CA SER A 93 17.79 -19.60 27.69
C SER A 93 17.38 -18.66 28.84
N THR A 94 16.32 -19.02 29.56
CA THR A 94 15.84 -18.30 30.76
C THR A 94 16.50 -18.79 32.06
N ALA A 95 17.48 -19.69 31.97
CA ALA A 95 18.24 -20.17 33.13
C ALA A 95 19.08 -19.04 33.76
N ASP A 96 19.48 -19.20 35.02
CA ASP A 96 20.38 -18.27 35.69
C ASP A 96 21.70 -18.12 34.93
N SER A 97 22.25 -16.91 34.84
CA SER A 97 23.49 -16.65 34.08
C SER A 97 24.71 -17.44 34.59
N SER A 98 24.71 -17.87 35.86
CA SER A 98 25.73 -18.76 36.42
C SER A 98 25.70 -20.16 35.82
N GLN A 99 24.53 -20.62 35.37
CA GLN A 99 24.30 -21.94 34.78
C GLN A 99 24.41 -21.96 33.25
N VAL A 100 24.55 -20.78 32.62
CA VAL A 100 24.71 -20.65 31.17
C VAL A 100 26.20 -20.50 30.83
N THR A 101 26.70 -21.38 29.95
CA THR A 101 28.11 -21.37 29.52
C THR A 101 28.41 -20.30 28.48
N ALA A 102 29.70 -20.00 28.29
CA ALA A 102 30.20 -18.85 27.53
C ALA A 102 29.69 -18.68 26.07
N PRO A 103 29.42 -19.72 25.26
CA PRO A 103 28.89 -19.49 23.90
C PRO A 103 27.39 -19.17 23.85
N TYR A 104 26.69 -19.28 24.99
CA TYR A 104 25.25 -19.10 25.10
C TYR A 104 24.86 -17.87 25.92
N LYS A 105 25.84 -17.02 26.28
CA LYS A 105 25.60 -15.76 26.98
C LYS A 105 26.52 -14.65 26.49
N VAL A 106 26.05 -13.41 26.58
CA VAL A 106 26.84 -12.22 26.24
C VAL A 106 26.54 -11.10 27.24
N ALA A 107 27.60 -10.43 27.70
CA ALA A 107 27.46 -9.28 28.58
C ALA A 107 27.04 -8.05 27.77
N VAL A 108 26.07 -7.30 28.31
CA VAL A 108 25.50 -6.11 27.68
C VAL A 108 25.48 -4.99 28.71
N ALA A 109 26.08 -3.86 28.35
CA ALA A 109 26.24 -2.73 29.25
C ALA A 109 24.95 -1.89 29.35
N ALA A 110 24.75 -1.26 30.51
CA ALA A 110 23.72 -0.25 30.71
C ALA A 110 23.87 0.88 29.68
N GLY A 111 22.74 1.40 29.22
CA GLY A 111 22.67 2.46 28.21
C GLY A 111 22.57 1.97 26.77
N GLN A 112 22.91 0.71 26.47
CA GLN A 112 22.81 0.18 25.10
C GLN A 112 21.35 0.09 24.64
N VAL A 113 21.12 0.48 23.37
CA VAL A 113 19.81 0.45 22.72
C VAL A 113 19.83 -0.55 21.56
N PHE A 114 18.79 -1.37 21.48
CA PHE A 114 18.65 -2.40 20.45
C PHE A 114 17.33 -2.22 19.72
N ASN A 115 17.40 -2.15 18.39
CA ASN A 115 16.23 -2.25 17.52
C ASN A 115 15.83 -3.72 17.38
N LEU A 116 14.53 -4.00 17.41
CA LEU A 116 13.98 -5.34 17.49
C LEU A 116 13.19 -5.66 16.23
N GLN A 117 13.46 -6.82 15.64
CA GLN A 117 12.62 -7.42 14.62
C GLN A 117 11.34 -7.96 15.26
N SER A 118 11.47 -8.63 16.41
CA SER A 118 10.35 -9.19 17.17
C SER A 118 10.72 -9.37 18.64
N TRP A 119 9.70 -9.54 19.48
CA TRP A 119 9.87 -9.92 20.88
C TRP A 119 8.65 -10.69 21.38
N ALA A 120 8.83 -11.47 22.43
CA ALA A 120 7.77 -12.19 23.14
C ALA A 120 8.10 -12.30 24.63
N THR A 121 7.09 -12.35 25.49
CA THR A 121 7.27 -12.71 26.91
C THR A 121 7.79 -14.14 27.03
N ALA A 122 8.65 -14.38 28.02
CA ALA A 122 9.19 -15.69 28.34
C ALA A 122 9.18 -15.91 29.87
N ASN A 123 9.30 -17.17 30.27
CA ASN A 123 9.30 -17.56 31.69
C ASN A 123 10.43 -16.87 32.47
N ASN A 124 10.29 -16.84 33.80
CA ASN A 124 11.27 -16.29 34.74
C ASN A 124 11.57 -14.81 34.50
N ASN A 125 10.55 -13.99 34.18
CA ASN A 125 10.68 -12.55 33.91
C ASN A 125 11.69 -12.23 32.79
N HIS A 126 11.63 -12.96 31.68
CA HIS A 126 12.43 -12.66 30.50
C HIS A 126 11.56 -12.23 29.33
N PHE A 127 12.18 -11.52 28.39
CA PHE A 127 11.70 -11.41 27.03
C PHE A 127 12.61 -12.21 26.11
N LYS A 128 12.03 -12.96 25.18
CA LYS A 128 12.75 -13.43 24.00
C LYS A 128 12.71 -12.33 22.96
N ILE A 129 13.86 -11.86 22.52
CA ILE A 129 13.99 -10.80 21.51
C ILE A 129 14.74 -11.31 20.29
N THR A 130 14.44 -10.75 19.12
CA THR A 130 15.25 -10.89 17.92
C THR A 130 15.66 -9.49 17.45
N LEU A 131 16.97 -9.27 17.30
CA LEU A 131 17.53 -7.99 16.87
C LEU A 131 17.18 -7.70 15.40
N ALA A 132 16.83 -6.46 15.10
CA ALA A 132 16.51 -6.01 13.74
C ALA A 132 17.73 -6.00 12.82
N SER A 133 18.91 -5.71 13.36
CA SER A 133 20.17 -5.72 12.63
C SER A 133 21.32 -6.13 13.55
N GLY A 134 22.35 -6.75 12.96
CA GLY A 134 23.53 -7.21 13.68
C GLY A 134 23.32 -8.49 14.49
N SER A 135 24.33 -8.82 15.28
CA SER A 135 24.36 -9.98 16.16
C SER A 135 25.22 -9.65 17.39
N LEU A 136 25.05 -10.43 18.45
CA LEU A 136 25.85 -10.34 19.67
C LEU A 136 26.51 -11.69 19.94
N GLY A 137 27.52 -11.69 20.81
CA GLY A 137 28.18 -12.90 21.29
C GLY A 137 29.09 -13.57 20.25
N ASP A 138 29.73 -14.65 20.70
CA ASP A 138 30.55 -15.54 19.89
C ASP A 138 30.18 -16.99 20.23
N PRO A 139 29.53 -17.75 19.32
CA PRO A 139 29.23 -17.38 17.95
C PRO A 139 28.16 -16.28 17.85
N PRO A 140 28.17 -15.48 16.75
CA PRO A 140 27.22 -14.39 16.55
C PRO A 140 25.77 -14.90 16.48
N ARG A 141 24.89 -14.34 17.31
CA ARG A 141 23.45 -14.64 17.33
C ARG A 141 22.61 -13.37 17.38
N ASN A 142 21.46 -13.38 16.73
CA ASN A 142 20.52 -12.26 16.72
C ASN A 142 19.34 -12.43 17.67
N THR A 143 19.15 -13.61 18.28
CA THR A 143 18.00 -13.90 19.15
C THR A 143 18.48 -14.20 20.55
N TRP A 144 17.88 -13.57 21.56
CA TRP A 144 18.34 -13.60 22.95
C TRP A 144 17.18 -13.56 23.94
N TYR A 145 17.37 -14.14 25.12
CA TYR A 145 16.54 -13.90 26.30
C TYR A 145 17.16 -12.79 27.13
N VAL A 146 16.35 -11.79 27.47
CA VAL A 146 16.75 -10.61 28.23
C VAL A 146 15.91 -10.53 29.50
N TYR A 147 16.57 -10.34 30.63
CA TYR A 147 15.88 -10.21 31.92
C TYR A 147 15.13 -8.88 31.99
N ALA A 148 13.81 -8.95 32.13
CA ALA A 148 12.90 -7.82 32.01
C ALA A 148 13.22 -6.65 32.97
N PRO A 149 13.58 -6.87 34.25
CA PRO A 149 13.95 -5.78 35.16
C PRO A 149 15.18 -4.95 34.74
N HIS A 150 16.05 -5.46 33.86
CA HIS A 150 17.28 -4.76 33.43
C HIS A 150 17.10 -4.03 32.09
N MET A 151 15.87 -3.93 31.59
CA MET A 151 15.57 -3.28 30.33
C MET A 151 14.27 -2.48 30.42
N GLN A 152 14.11 -1.56 29.47
CA GLN A 152 12.87 -0.84 29.26
C GLN A 152 12.62 -0.75 27.75
N PHE A 153 11.38 -1.00 27.32
CA PHE A 153 10.99 -0.68 25.95
C PHE A 153 11.00 0.84 25.75
N ILE A 154 11.69 1.29 24.70
CA ILE A 154 11.50 2.64 24.15
C ILE A 154 10.20 2.64 23.34
N ASN A 155 10.06 1.66 22.45
CA ASN A 155 8.86 1.39 21.67
C ASN A 155 8.62 -0.12 21.64
N GLN A 156 7.40 -0.57 21.92
CA GLN A 156 7.05 -1.99 21.84
C GLN A 156 6.68 -2.43 20.42
N GLN A 157 6.16 -1.51 19.61
CA GLN A 157 5.77 -1.75 18.22
C GLN A 157 6.41 -0.71 17.31
N PRO A 158 6.66 -1.05 16.04
CA PRO A 158 7.05 -0.06 15.05
C PRO A 158 5.99 1.05 14.93
N GLN A 159 6.41 2.30 14.92
CA GLN A 159 5.54 3.45 14.74
C GLN A 159 5.88 4.18 13.44
N THR A 160 4.89 4.36 12.57
CA THR A 160 5.03 5.19 11.37
C THR A 160 5.24 6.65 11.77
N ILE A 161 6.18 7.32 11.12
CA ILE A 161 6.39 8.76 11.21
C ILE A 161 5.66 9.38 10.01
N ALA A 162 4.65 10.21 10.29
CA ALA A 162 4.02 11.03 9.27
C ALA A 162 5.04 12.05 8.74
N ILE A 163 5.12 12.20 7.42
CA ILE A 163 5.91 13.25 6.78
C ILE A 163 4.94 14.39 6.50
N ASP A 164 5.06 15.49 7.25
CA ASP A 164 4.21 16.67 7.08
C ASP A 164 4.56 17.40 5.78
N GLN A 165 3.92 17.01 4.69
CA GLN A 165 4.17 17.59 3.38
C GLN A 165 3.34 18.88 3.18
N PRO A 166 3.86 19.92 2.50
CA PRO A 166 3.11 21.15 2.28
C PRO A 166 1.81 20.85 1.53
N PRO A 167 0.76 21.68 1.72
CA PRO A 167 -0.45 21.54 0.93
C PRO A 167 -0.11 21.59 -0.57
N PRO A 168 -0.88 20.88 -1.41
CA PRO A 168 -0.73 20.99 -2.86
C PRO A 168 -0.83 22.47 -3.29
N PRO A 169 -0.20 22.87 -4.40
CA PRO A 169 -0.28 24.25 -4.87
C PRO A 169 -1.74 24.63 -5.10
N SER A 170 -2.07 25.92 -5.04
CA SER A 170 -3.44 26.38 -5.32
C SER A 170 -3.88 25.89 -6.71
N GLY A 171 -4.96 25.11 -6.77
CA GLY A 171 -5.44 24.44 -7.99
C GLY A 171 -4.94 23.01 -8.22
N GLY A 172 -4.04 22.50 -7.37
CA GLY A 172 -3.62 21.10 -7.36
C GLY A 172 -4.65 20.16 -6.73
N LEU A 173 -4.61 18.88 -7.10
CA LEU A 173 -5.48 17.86 -6.51
C LEU A 173 -5.18 17.70 -5.00
N PRO A 174 -6.19 17.44 -4.15
CA PRO A 174 -5.95 17.11 -2.74
C PRO A 174 -5.05 15.87 -2.63
N ARG A 175 -4.24 15.77 -1.57
CA ARG A 175 -3.31 14.61 -1.40
C ARG A 175 -4.04 13.28 -1.30
N THR A 176 -5.21 13.30 -0.69
CA THR A 176 -6.11 12.15 -0.59
C THR A 176 -7.54 12.61 -0.78
N LYS A 177 -8.35 11.73 -1.36
CA LYS A 177 -9.78 11.91 -1.48
C LYS A 177 -10.43 10.54 -1.47
N GLN A 178 -11.57 10.44 -0.82
CA GLN A 178 -12.39 9.24 -0.80
C GLN A 178 -13.85 9.63 -0.93
N LEU A 179 -14.56 8.91 -1.78
CA LEU A 179 -15.98 9.04 -2.05
C LEU A 179 -16.72 7.92 -1.31
N ASN A 180 -17.94 8.20 -0.86
CA ASN A 180 -18.77 7.22 -0.17
C ASN A 180 -19.52 6.32 -1.16
N VAL A 181 -18.79 5.68 -2.08
CA VAL A 181 -19.35 4.68 -2.98
C VAL A 181 -19.61 3.40 -2.20
N PRO A 182 -20.87 2.88 -2.15
CA PRO A 182 -21.19 1.64 -1.47
C PRO A 182 -20.55 0.45 -2.18
N HIS A 183 -20.17 -0.58 -1.41
CA HIS A 183 -19.70 -1.85 -1.98
C HIS A 183 -20.86 -2.81 -2.25
N LYS A 184 -20.71 -3.59 -3.32
CA LYS A 184 -21.60 -4.68 -3.74
C LYS A 184 -20.74 -5.83 -4.24
N SER A 185 -21.08 -7.06 -3.83
CA SER A 185 -20.37 -8.27 -4.24
C SER A 185 -21.09 -8.91 -5.42
N GLN A 186 -20.37 -9.22 -6.51
CA GLN A 186 -20.99 -9.92 -7.64
C GLN A 186 -21.40 -11.35 -7.29
N LEU A 187 -20.82 -11.92 -6.22
CA LEU A 187 -21.14 -13.27 -5.77
C LEU A 187 -22.54 -13.36 -5.16
N ASP A 188 -23.15 -12.22 -4.81
CA ASP A 188 -24.52 -12.13 -4.30
C ASP A 188 -25.56 -12.06 -5.44
N ASN A 189 -25.11 -11.88 -6.70
CA ASN A 189 -26.00 -11.79 -7.86
C ASN A 189 -26.63 -13.15 -8.15
N ALA A 190 -27.92 -13.15 -8.49
CA ALA A 190 -28.58 -14.34 -8.99
C ALA A 190 -28.09 -14.71 -10.41
N LEU A 191 -27.74 -13.71 -11.21
CA LEU A 191 -27.34 -13.86 -12.60
C LEU A 191 -25.81 -13.74 -12.75
N ASN A 192 -25.20 -14.84 -13.23
CA ASN A 192 -23.78 -14.94 -13.56
C ASN A 192 -22.82 -14.43 -12.44
N PRO A 193 -22.91 -14.94 -11.20
CA PRO A 193 -22.18 -14.40 -10.05
C PRO A 193 -20.66 -14.39 -10.20
N THR A 194 -20.08 -15.22 -11.07
CA THR A 194 -18.64 -15.26 -11.35
C THR A 194 -18.21 -14.44 -12.58
N GLY A 195 -19.16 -13.79 -13.27
CA GLY A 195 -18.90 -13.03 -14.50
C GLY A 195 -19.76 -11.76 -14.65
N ALA A 196 -20.25 -11.22 -13.53
CA ALA A 196 -21.12 -10.04 -13.48
C ALA A 196 -20.40 -8.81 -12.88
N CYS A 197 -19.06 -8.76 -12.95
CA CYS A 197 -18.27 -7.64 -12.43
C CYS A 197 -18.68 -6.29 -13.01
N ASN A 198 -19.13 -6.28 -14.27
CA ASN A 198 -19.55 -5.08 -14.98
C ASN A 198 -20.81 -4.43 -14.39
N VAL A 199 -21.93 -5.17 -14.35
CA VAL A 199 -23.22 -4.69 -13.84
C VAL A 199 -23.14 -4.41 -12.34
N THR A 200 -22.34 -5.18 -11.61
CA THR A 200 -22.09 -4.96 -10.18
C THR A 200 -21.33 -3.67 -9.93
N SER A 201 -20.29 -3.40 -10.72
CA SER A 201 -19.53 -2.14 -10.65
C SER A 201 -20.39 -0.94 -11.01
N LEU A 202 -21.22 -1.05 -12.06
CA LEU A 202 -22.15 0.02 -12.43
C LEU A 202 -23.22 0.25 -11.36
N ALA A 203 -23.75 -0.81 -10.75
CA ALA A 203 -24.72 -0.70 -9.65
C ALA A 203 -24.15 0.06 -8.44
N MET A 204 -22.87 -0.14 -8.09
CA MET A 204 -22.20 0.65 -7.04
C MET A 204 -22.17 2.14 -7.38
N VAL A 205 -21.90 2.50 -8.64
CA VAL A 205 -21.88 3.88 -9.12
C VAL A 205 -23.28 4.50 -9.12
N ILE A 206 -24.29 3.78 -9.63
CA ILE A 206 -25.70 4.21 -9.61
C ILE A 206 -26.16 4.48 -8.17
N ALA A 207 -25.81 3.58 -7.25
CA ALA A 207 -26.12 3.72 -5.83
C ALA A 207 -25.42 4.94 -5.19
N TYR A 208 -24.16 5.23 -5.55
CA TYR A 208 -23.46 6.44 -5.11
C TYR A 208 -24.21 7.73 -5.51
N PHE A 209 -24.76 7.78 -6.72
CA PHE A 209 -25.57 8.92 -7.17
C PHE A 209 -27.03 8.90 -6.69
N GLN A 210 -27.37 7.91 -5.85
CA GLN A 210 -28.71 7.70 -5.27
C GLN A 210 -29.80 7.57 -6.33
N ILE A 211 -29.47 6.96 -7.46
CA ILE A 211 -30.43 6.67 -8.52
C ILE A 211 -31.09 5.34 -8.18
N LYS A 212 -32.42 5.30 -8.28
CA LYS A 212 -33.22 4.10 -8.00
C LYS A 212 -33.29 3.22 -9.25
N GLY A 213 -33.28 1.90 -9.06
CA GLY A 213 -33.60 0.95 -10.12
C GLY A 213 -35.03 1.13 -10.62
N SER A 214 -35.30 0.63 -11.82
CA SER A 214 -36.55 0.84 -12.54
C SER A 214 -37.65 -0.13 -12.10
N THR A 215 -37.28 -1.29 -11.58
CA THR A 215 -38.22 -2.37 -11.23
C THR A 215 -38.57 -2.41 -9.75
N GLY A 216 -37.65 -1.99 -8.88
CA GLY A 216 -37.80 -2.07 -7.43
C GLY A 216 -37.88 -3.50 -6.87
N VAL A 217 -37.56 -4.51 -7.69
CA VAL A 217 -37.62 -5.94 -7.34
C VAL A 217 -36.25 -6.57 -7.57
N GLY A 218 -35.76 -7.32 -6.57
CA GLY A 218 -34.44 -7.96 -6.64
C GLY A 218 -33.28 -6.99 -6.39
N GLN A 219 -32.06 -7.44 -6.67
CA GLN A 219 -30.87 -6.61 -6.60
C GLN A 219 -30.71 -5.78 -7.87
N LEU A 220 -30.15 -4.58 -7.75
CA LEU A 220 -29.98 -3.66 -8.87
C LEU A 220 -29.08 -4.24 -9.96
N GLU A 221 -28.09 -5.04 -9.56
CA GLU A 221 -27.14 -5.74 -10.41
C GLU A 221 -27.83 -6.70 -11.37
N ASP A 222 -28.78 -7.50 -10.86
CA ASP A 222 -29.56 -8.45 -11.65
C ASP A 222 -30.55 -7.70 -12.57
N GLU A 223 -31.10 -6.56 -12.12
CA GLU A 223 -31.92 -5.69 -12.97
C GLU A 223 -31.12 -5.16 -14.16
N ILE A 224 -29.94 -4.58 -13.90
CA ILE A 224 -29.05 -4.05 -14.94
C ILE A 224 -28.64 -5.18 -15.90
N TYR A 225 -28.36 -6.37 -15.37
CA TYR A 225 -28.04 -7.55 -16.17
C TYR A 225 -29.17 -7.87 -17.16
N ALA A 226 -30.41 -7.99 -16.67
CA ALA A 226 -31.57 -8.27 -17.51
C ALA A 226 -31.83 -7.15 -18.54
N HIS A 227 -31.64 -5.90 -18.13
CA HIS A 227 -31.74 -4.73 -19.02
C HIS A 227 -30.73 -4.79 -20.17
N MET A 228 -29.47 -5.16 -19.90
CA MET A 228 -28.49 -5.35 -20.97
C MET A 228 -28.89 -6.47 -21.92
N GLU A 229 -29.40 -7.61 -21.42
CA GLU A 229 -29.84 -8.73 -22.26
C GLU A 229 -31.04 -8.37 -23.15
N ASP A 230 -32.05 -7.70 -22.60
CA ASP A 230 -33.24 -7.25 -23.36
C ASP A 230 -32.87 -6.29 -24.51
N ARG A 231 -31.83 -5.48 -24.31
CA ARG A 231 -31.34 -4.53 -25.32
C ARG A 231 -30.26 -5.09 -26.25
N GLY A 232 -29.84 -6.34 -26.06
CA GLY A 232 -28.76 -6.96 -26.83
C GLY A 232 -27.38 -6.35 -26.58
N LEU A 233 -27.17 -5.73 -25.41
CA LEU A 233 -25.89 -5.14 -25.00
C LEU A 233 -24.96 -6.19 -24.40
N VAL A 234 -23.66 -6.08 -24.71
CA VAL A 234 -22.64 -7.06 -24.32
C VAL A 234 -21.89 -6.61 -23.07
N ARG A 235 -21.97 -7.39 -22.00
CA ARG A 235 -21.35 -7.07 -20.70
C ARG A 235 -19.83 -6.82 -20.74
N GLY A 236 -19.13 -7.51 -21.65
CA GLY A 236 -17.69 -7.36 -21.86
C GLY A 236 -17.28 -6.19 -22.76
N ASN A 237 -18.25 -5.46 -23.32
CA ASN A 237 -18.00 -4.29 -24.17
C ASN A 237 -18.09 -3.01 -23.30
N PRO A 238 -17.03 -2.17 -23.24
CA PRO A 238 -17.04 -0.97 -22.40
C PRO A 238 -17.97 0.13 -22.92
N GLU A 239 -18.18 0.27 -24.23
CA GLU A 239 -19.18 1.19 -24.77
C GLU A 239 -20.61 0.79 -24.41
N ASP A 240 -20.91 -0.51 -24.37
CA ASP A 240 -22.21 -1.00 -23.92
C ASP A 240 -22.45 -0.74 -22.43
N LEU A 241 -21.39 -0.76 -21.60
CA LEU A 241 -21.45 -0.30 -20.21
C LEU A 241 -21.76 1.21 -20.15
N SER A 242 -21.16 2.01 -21.03
CA SER A 242 -21.42 3.45 -21.14
C SER A 242 -22.86 3.74 -21.56
N GLN A 243 -23.39 2.98 -22.51
CA GLN A 243 -24.79 3.07 -22.95
C GLN A 243 -25.74 2.68 -21.81
N THR A 244 -25.42 1.63 -21.06
CA THR A 244 -26.22 1.19 -19.91
C THR A 244 -26.21 2.27 -18.81
N ALA A 245 -25.05 2.86 -18.51
CA ALA A 245 -24.96 3.98 -17.57
C ALA A 245 -25.85 5.17 -17.99
N TYR A 246 -25.87 5.49 -19.29
CA TYR A 246 -26.74 6.54 -19.84
C TYR A 246 -28.23 6.24 -19.62
N ASP A 247 -28.65 4.99 -19.83
CA ASP A 247 -30.05 4.59 -19.61
C ASP A 247 -30.48 4.76 -18.15
N TYR A 248 -29.55 4.55 -17.22
CA TYR A 248 -29.74 4.75 -15.79
C TYR A 248 -29.46 6.21 -15.34
N GLY A 249 -29.43 7.18 -16.26
CA GLY A 249 -29.36 8.61 -15.92
C GLY A 249 -27.98 9.10 -15.48
N LEU A 250 -26.92 8.40 -15.87
CA LEU A 250 -25.54 8.84 -15.67
C LEU A 250 -24.94 9.41 -16.95
N ILE A 251 -23.90 10.24 -16.77
CA ILE A 251 -22.96 10.59 -17.82
C ILE A 251 -21.74 9.72 -17.61
N ASP A 252 -21.33 8.98 -18.64
CA ASP A 252 -20.06 8.27 -18.68
C ASP A 252 -19.11 8.92 -19.70
N ASP A 253 -18.00 9.42 -19.18
CA ASP A 253 -16.89 9.96 -19.95
C ASP A 253 -15.82 8.87 -20.03
N PHE A 254 -16.06 7.93 -20.95
CA PHE A 254 -15.20 6.78 -21.19
C PHE A 254 -14.01 7.14 -22.09
N THR A 255 -12.84 6.58 -21.78
CA THR A 255 -11.66 6.63 -22.64
C THR A 255 -10.85 5.34 -22.55
N TYR A 256 -10.24 4.95 -23.67
CA TYR A 256 -9.22 3.90 -23.73
C TYR A 256 -7.83 4.36 -23.27
N ARG A 257 -7.66 5.67 -23.02
CA ARG A 257 -6.37 6.31 -22.81
C ARG A 257 -6.32 7.09 -21.50
N GLY A 258 -6.77 6.46 -20.42
CA GLY A 258 -6.72 7.01 -19.08
C GLY A 258 -5.35 6.82 -18.43
N SER A 259 -5.00 7.73 -17.53
CA SER A 259 -3.83 7.66 -16.66
C SER A 259 -4.22 7.59 -15.18
N LEU A 260 -3.27 7.26 -14.30
CA LEU A 260 -3.47 7.37 -12.84
C LEU A 260 -3.85 8.79 -12.42
N PHE A 261 -3.35 9.81 -13.13
CA PHE A 261 -3.70 11.20 -12.86
C PHE A 261 -5.17 11.50 -13.18
N ASP A 262 -5.70 10.97 -14.30
CA ASP A 262 -7.10 11.18 -14.68
C ASP A 262 -8.07 10.57 -13.67
N ILE A 263 -7.72 9.40 -13.11
CA ILE A 263 -8.48 8.78 -12.01
C ILE A 263 -8.50 9.72 -10.80
N ARG A 264 -7.33 10.21 -10.37
CA ARG A 264 -7.21 11.11 -9.22
C ARG A 264 -8.00 12.40 -9.43
N LYS A 265 -7.94 12.96 -10.64
CA LYS A 265 -8.69 14.17 -11.00
C LYS A 265 -10.20 13.93 -10.91
N ALA A 266 -10.71 12.88 -11.54
CA ALA A 266 -12.13 12.54 -11.48
C ALA A 266 -12.61 12.34 -10.04
N ILE A 267 -11.87 11.58 -9.22
CA ILE A 267 -12.21 11.36 -7.81
C ILE A 267 -12.17 12.66 -7.01
N ALA A 268 -11.20 13.55 -7.27
CA ALA A 268 -11.15 14.87 -6.64
C ALA A 268 -12.40 15.71 -6.94
N GLU A 269 -12.92 15.59 -8.15
CA GLU A 269 -14.16 16.23 -8.64
C GLU A 269 -15.45 15.52 -8.16
N GLY A 270 -15.35 14.44 -7.37
CA GLY A 270 -16.51 13.71 -6.87
C GLY A 270 -17.08 12.66 -7.84
N ARG A 271 -16.32 12.31 -8.88
CA ARG A 271 -16.70 11.36 -9.93
C ARG A 271 -16.07 9.99 -9.65
N PRO A 272 -16.84 8.97 -9.24
CA PRO A 272 -16.32 7.61 -9.11
C PRO A 272 -15.93 7.07 -10.48
N CYS A 273 -14.94 6.18 -10.51
CA CYS A 273 -14.42 5.62 -11.74
C CYS A 273 -14.58 4.10 -11.77
N ILE A 274 -14.80 3.54 -12.96
CA ILE A 274 -14.62 2.11 -13.21
C ILE A 274 -13.38 1.94 -14.11
N ILE A 275 -12.49 1.03 -13.73
CA ILE A 275 -11.30 0.70 -14.52
C ILE A 275 -11.27 -0.79 -14.86
N HIS A 276 -10.79 -1.11 -16.06
CA HIS A 276 -10.60 -2.48 -16.52
C HIS A 276 -9.17 -2.94 -16.25
N GLY A 277 -8.98 -4.24 -16.07
CA GLY A 277 -7.63 -4.80 -15.94
C GLY A 277 -7.57 -6.32 -16.01
N ASN A 278 -6.35 -6.82 -16.19
CA ASN A 278 -5.99 -8.23 -16.29
C ASN A 278 -5.82 -8.87 -14.89
N PHE A 279 -6.80 -8.66 -14.02
CA PHE A 279 -6.83 -9.30 -12.69
C PHE A 279 -7.16 -10.80 -12.78
N THR A 280 -7.90 -11.20 -13.81
CA THR A 280 -8.19 -12.60 -14.19
C THR A 280 -7.76 -12.86 -15.65
N SER A 281 -7.84 -14.12 -16.12
CA SER A 281 -7.53 -14.49 -17.51
C SER A 281 -8.51 -13.94 -18.55
N PHE A 282 -9.71 -13.52 -18.13
CA PHE A 282 -10.75 -12.98 -19.02
C PHE A 282 -10.93 -11.47 -18.86
N GLY A 283 -10.07 -10.82 -18.06
CA GLY A 283 -10.26 -9.45 -17.62
C GLY A 283 -11.16 -9.35 -16.40
N HIS A 284 -11.14 -8.19 -15.76
CA HIS A 284 -11.98 -7.84 -14.61
C HIS A 284 -12.06 -6.32 -14.50
N ILE A 285 -13.15 -5.82 -13.91
CA ILE A 285 -13.30 -4.38 -13.67
C ILE A 285 -13.62 -4.12 -12.21
N ILE A 286 -13.11 -3.00 -11.71
CA ILE A 286 -13.26 -2.58 -10.31
C ILE A 286 -13.67 -1.11 -10.24
N VAL A 287 -14.28 -0.71 -9.12
CA VAL A 287 -14.68 0.68 -8.88
C VAL A 287 -13.60 1.37 -8.07
N VAL A 288 -13.02 2.44 -8.60
CA VAL A 288 -12.17 3.34 -7.81
C VAL A 288 -13.05 4.34 -7.08
N ARG A 289 -12.93 4.37 -5.75
CA ARG A 289 -13.67 5.26 -4.86
C ARG A 289 -12.80 6.26 -4.12
N GLY A 290 -11.48 6.20 -4.28
CA GLY A 290 -10.58 7.12 -3.60
C GLY A 290 -9.14 6.99 -4.05
N TYR A 291 -8.30 7.87 -3.55
CA TYR A 291 -6.86 7.78 -3.71
C TYR A 291 -6.12 8.40 -2.53
N ASP A 292 -4.85 8.03 -2.43
CA ASP A 292 -3.82 8.68 -1.64
C ASP A 292 -2.52 8.68 -2.48
N PRO A 293 -1.38 9.22 -2.00
CA PRO A 293 -0.17 9.22 -2.79
C PRO A 293 0.32 7.81 -3.19
N TYR A 294 -0.04 6.78 -2.42
CA TYR A 294 0.46 5.40 -2.53
C TYR A 294 -0.34 4.53 -3.53
N GLY A 295 -1.59 4.90 -3.79
CA GLY A 295 -2.48 4.11 -4.64
C GLY A 295 -3.92 4.61 -4.62
N PHE A 296 -4.84 3.65 -4.77
CA PHE A 296 -6.25 3.87 -4.94
C PHE A 296 -7.06 3.04 -3.95
N PHE A 297 -8.08 3.67 -3.37
CA PHE A 297 -9.11 2.96 -2.62
C PHE A 297 -10.13 2.43 -3.64
N VAL A 298 -10.39 1.13 -3.62
CA VAL A 298 -11.23 0.44 -4.60
C VAL A 298 -12.31 -0.39 -3.92
N ASN A 299 -13.44 -0.52 -4.60
CA ASN A 299 -14.40 -1.59 -4.38
C ASN A 299 -14.24 -2.60 -5.50
N ASP A 300 -13.75 -3.79 -5.17
CA ASP A 300 -13.63 -4.92 -6.08
C ASP A 300 -14.87 -5.80 -5.93
N PRO A 301 -15.66 -6.03 -6.98
CA PRO A 301 -16.90 -6.81 -6.84
C PRO A 301 -16.63 -8.29 -6.54
N TYR A 302 -15.44 -8.83 -6.83
CA TYR A 302 -15.16 -10.28 -6.74
C TYR A 302 -14.40 -10.71 -5.48
N GLY A 303 -13.94 -9.77 -4.65
CA GLY A 303 -13.15 -10.02 -3.45
C GLY A 303 -11.76 -9.37 -3.52
N GLU A 304 -10.83 -9.78 -2.67
CA GLU A 304 -9.48 -9.19 -2.65
C GLU A 304 -8.54 -9.86 -3.65
N TRP A 305 -7.90 -9.07 -4.51
CA TRP A 305 -6.85 -9.55 -5.39
C TRP A 305 -5.51 -9.65 -4.65
N THR A 306 -4.82 -10.78 -4.81
CA THR A 306 -3.46 -10.99 -4.32
C THR A 306 -2.54 -11.48 -5.43
N SER A 307 -1.22 -11.47 -5.22
CA SER A 307 -0.27 -12.05 -6.19
C SER A 307 -0.49 -13.54 -6.47
N SER A 308 -1.16 -14.26 -5.56
CA SER A 308 -1.57 -15.66 -5.72
C SER A 308 -2.94 -15.85 -6.38
N GLY A 309 -3.63 -14.76 -6.72
CA GLY A 309 -4.99 -14.76 -7.27
C GLY A 309 -6.02 -14.17 -6.30
N TYR A 310 -7.29 -14.30 -6.65
CA TYR A 310 -8.41 -13.75 -5.87
C TYR A 310 -8.69 -14.55 -4.60
N ARG A 311 -8.98 -13.81 -3.52
CA ARG A 311 -9.55 -14.29 -2.26
C ARG A 311 -11.00 -13.84 -2.20
N THR A 312 -11.88 -14.71 -2.68
CA THR A 312 -13.33 -14.48 -2.72
C THR A 312 -14.00 -14.70 -1.36
N ASP A 313 -13.26 -15.25 -0.39
CA ASP A 313 -13.66 -15.34 1.02
C ASP A 313 -13.43 -14.03 1.80
N LEU A 314 -12.75 -13.06 1.20
CA LEU A 314 -12.52 -11.74 1.76
C LEU A 314 -13.39 -10.70 1.05
N SER A 315 -13.80 -9.67 1.79
CA SER A 315 -14.55 -8.56 1.21
C SER A 315 -13.71 -7.78 0.22
N GLY A 316 -14.30 -7.40 -0.91
CA GLY A 316 -13.71 -6.47 -1.85
C GLY A 316 -13.97 -4.99 -1.52
N GLU A 317 -14.55 -4.70 -0.35
CA GLU A 317 -14.88 -3.34 0.07
C GLU A 317 -13.64 -2.55 0.49
N ASN A 318 -13.49 -1.35 -0.09
CA ASN A 318 -12.52 -0.34 0.31
C ASN A 318 -11.07 -0.87 0.44
N LEU A 319 -10.67 -1.75 -0.46
CA LEU A 319 -9.31 -2.25 -0.57
C LEU A 319 -8.37 -1.12 -1.02
N HIS A 320 -7.09 -1.20 -0.65
CA HIS A 320 -6.07 -0.27 -1.13
C HIS A 320 -5.14 -0.98 -2.13
N TYR A 321 -5.23 -0.60 -3.39
CA TYR A 321 -4.37 -1.12 -4.45
C TYR A 321 -3.33 -0.07 -4.82
N SER A 322 -2.05 -0.48 -4.81
CA SER A 322 -0.93 0.42 -5.07
C SER A 322 -0.93 0.98 -6.50
N ASN A 323 -0.27 2.13 -6.69
CA ASN A 323 -0.04 2.68 -8.03
C ASN A 323 0.58 1.64 -8.98
N THR A 324 1.61 0.92 -8.52
CA THR A 324 2.25 -0.14 -9.31
C THR A 324 1.29 -1.28 -9.65
N LEU A 325 0.45 -1.70 -8.70
CA LEU A 325 -0.51 -2.77 -8.95
C LEU A 325 -1.50 -2.35 -10.03
N ILE A 326 -2.15 -1.19 -9.86
CA ILE A 326 -3.09 -0.65 -10.85
C ILE A 326 -2.40 -0.47 -12.20
N GLN A 327 -1.22 0.12 -12.24
CA GLN A 327 -0.45 0.29 -13.49
C GLN A 327 -0.20 -1.06 -14.18
N SER A 328 0.27 -2.06 -13.44
CA SER A 328 0.60 -3.39 -13.99
C SER A 328 -0.59 -4.19 -14.48
N LYS A 329 -1.77 -4.00 -13.87
CA LYS A 329 -2.98 -4.78 -14.17
C LYS A 329 -3.91 -4.08 -15.14
N CYS A 330 -4.04 -2.76 -15.04
CA CYS A 330 -4.98 -1.98 -15.83
C CYS A 330 -4.36 -1.28 -17.04
N SER A 331 -3.03 -1.24 -17.14
CA SER A 331 -2.32 -0.53 -18.20
C SER A 331 -0.98 -1.19 -18.57
N PRO A 332 -0.95 -2.51 -18.83
CA PRO A 332 0.29 -3.20 -19.19
C PRO A 332 0.93 -2.69 -20.49
N GLU A 333 0.18 -1.98 -21.34
CA GLU A 333 0.63 -1.44 -22.63
C GLU A 333 1.38 -0.10 -22.52
N GLY A 334 1.26 0.63 -21.41
CA GLY A 334 1.90 1.95 -21.23
C GLY A 334 1.30 2.77 -20.08
N GLU A 335 1.83 3.96 -19.77
CA GLU A 335 1.38 4.78 -18.64
C GLU A 335 -0.02 5.41 -18.82
N ASP A 336 -0.52 5.48 -20.05
CA ASP A 336 -1.75 6.16 -20.48
C ASP A 336 -2.72 5.23 -21.23
N TYR A 337 -2.80 3.96 -20.84
CA TYR A 337 -3.60 2.92 -21.49
C TYR A 337 -4.68 2.30 -20.59
N ILE A 338 -5.11 3.01 -19.54
CA ILE A 338 -6.20 2.55 -18.68
C ILE A 338 -7.54 2.79 -19.39
N TRP A 339 -8.32 1.72 -19.55
CA TRP A 339 -9.72 1.84 -19.94
C TRP A 339 -10.50 2.36 -18.75
N LEU A 340 -10.92 3.62 -18.84
CA LEU A 340 -11.37 4.41 -17.71
C LEU A 340 -12.73 5.02 -18.00
N HIS A 341 -13.70 4.65 -17.18
CA HIS A 341 -15.01 5.28 -17.10
C HIS A 341 -15.02 6.31 -15.97
N ARG A 342 -15.53 7.52 -16.23
CA ARG A 342 -15.62 8.61 -15.23
C ARG A 342 -17.06 9.09 -15.14
N PHE A 343 -17.73 8.72 -14.06
CA PHE A 343 -19.18 8.95 -13.98
C PHE A 343 -19.54 10.28 -13.34
N ALA A 344 -20.57 10.91 -13.88
CA ALA A 344 -21.24 12.05 -13.26
C ALA A 344 -22.76 11.83 -13.27
N LYS A 345 -23.46 12.50 -12.36
CA LYS A 345 -24.92 12.58 -12.42
C LYS A 345 -25.32 13.49 -13.58
N ARG A 346 -26.33 13.08 -14.35
CA ARG A 346 -26.87 13.88 -15.44
C ARG A 346 -27.61 15.13 -14.95
#